data_AF-A0A6D2HWD0-F1
#
_entry.id   AF-A0A6D2HWD0-F1
#
_cell.length_a   1.000
_cell.length_b   1.000
_cell.length_c   1.000
_cell.angle_alpha   90.00
_cell.angle_beta   90.00
_cell.angle_gamma   90.00
#
_symmetry.space_group_name_H-M   'P 1'
#
loop_
_entity.id
_entity.type
_entity.pdbx_description
1 polymer ?
#
loop_
_entity_poly.entity_id
_entity_poly.type
_entity_poly.pdbx_seq_one_letter_code
_entity_poly.pdbx_strand_id
1 'polypeptide(L)'
;MTRPSVVWNGGIEKKVLRVCFHPKNPWIIAGFESGEIQIWNYRNSFFINQVSKHKGAVRGLDIHKSRELVVSGGDDKKIRVWNFMEAKSSFRLKGHESRVKTVEFHTQEPWIVSASEDKTVRIWNWMSRKCICVLRHRGPVNSASFHSELFVVVSASSDKTVCLWKIDGLRVQGMSTDAAALVLKKLEELPGAAGLMLQAPQSTTAALRAYMAQPLSPAPVPPRGLFGTMGQ
;
A
#
# COMPACT_ATOMS: atom_id res chain seq x y z
N MET A 1 -30.98 -14.44 -22.83
CA MET A 1 -29.66 -14.14 -22.26
C MET A 1 -28.63 -14.24 -23.37
N THR A 2 -27.95 -13.15 -23.71
CA THR A 2 -26.83 -13.16 -24.67
C THR A 2 -25.63 -13.86 -24.05
N ARG A 3 -25.00 -14.78 -24.78
CA ARG A 3 -23.77 -15.42 -24.33
C ARG A 3 -22.67 -14.36 -24.16
N PRO A 4 -21.83 -14.45 -23.13
CA PRO A 4 -20.66 -13.58 -23.04
C PRO A 4 -19.81 -13.74 -24.31
N SER A 5 -19.52 -12.63 -24.98
CA SER A 5 -18.64 -12.60 -26.14
C SER A 5 -17.20 -12.37 -25.70
N VAL A 6 -16.27 -13.12 -26.29
CA VAL A 6 -14.84 -12.90 -26.07
C VAL A 6 -14.43 -11.63 -26.81
N VAL A 7 -13.98 -10.62 -26.07
CA VAL A 7 -13.57 -9.32 -26.63
C VAL A 7 -12.09 -9.33 -27.05
N TRP A 8 -11.28 -10.20 -26.46
CA TRP A 8 -9.83 -10.27 -26.70
C TRP A 8 -9.30 -11.68 -26.38
N ASN A 9 -8.54 -12.29 -27.29
CA ASN A 9 -7.86 -13.59 -27.07
C ASN A 9 -6.33 -13.48 -26.99
N GLY A 10 -5.80 -12.27 -27.19
CA GLY A 10 -4.47 -11.84 -26.79
C GLY A 10 -3.24 -12.42 -27.45
N GLY A 11 -3.33 -13.43 -28.31
CA GLY A 11 -2.14 -14.02 -28.94
C GLY A 11 -1.05 -14.40 -27.94
N ILE A 12 -1.40 -14.60 -26.66
CA ILE A 12 -0.46 -14.93 -25.61
C ILE A 12 -0.22 -16.44 -25.67
N GLU A 13 0.96 -16.82 -26.15
CA GLU A 13 1.36 -18.23 -26.27
C GLU A 13 2.06 -18.76 -25.01
N LYS A 14 2.44 -17.87 -24.08
CA LYS A 14 3.11 -18.21 -22.83
C LYS A 14 2.10 -18.42 -21.70
N LYS A 15 2.39 -19.34 -20.79
CA LYS A 15 1.53 -19.61 -19.63
C LYS A 15 1.44 -18.39 -18.72
N VAL A 16 0.23 -17.85 -18.62
CA VAL A 16 -0.12 -16.75 -17.72
C VAL A 16 -0.52 -17.33 -16.36
N LEU A 17 0.04 -16.76 -15.28
CA LEU A 17 -0.25 -17.19 -13.91
C LEU A 17 -1.08 -16.18 -13.15
N ARG A 18 -0.97 -14.89 -13.51
CA ARG A 18 -1.76 -13.80 -12.93
C ARG A 18 -2.07 -12.72 -13.95
N VAL A 19 -3.18 -12.04 -13.72
CA VAL A 19 -3.60 -10.86 -14.47
C VAL A 19 -4.21 -9.84 -13.52
N CYS A 20 -4.09 -8.55 -13.84
CA CYS A 20 -4.87 -7.49 -13.22
C CYS A 20 -5.24 -6.40 -14.25
N PHE A 21 -6.33 -5.69 -13.98
CA PHE A 21 -6.75 -4.54 -14.79
C PHE A 21 -6.09 -3.26 -14.32
N HIS A 22 -5.63 -2.45 -15.27
CA HIS A 22 -5.27 -1.07 -14.96
C HIS A 22 -6.54 -0.29 -14.56
N PRO A 23 -6.53 0.49 -13.46
CA PRO A 23 -7.73 1.13 -12.92
C PRO A 23 -8.35 2.21 -13.82
N LYS A 24 -7.55 2.80 -14.72
CA LYS A 24 -7.95 3.97 -15.55
C LYS A 24 -7.84 3.76 -17.06
N ASN A 25 -7.00 2.81 -17.49
CA ASN A 25 -6.63 2.63 -18.89
C ASN A 25 -7.18 1.28 -19.35
N PRO A 26 -7.48 1.09 -20.64
CA PRO A 26 -7.96 -0.18 -21.17
C PRO A 26 -6.82 -1.21 -21.27
N TRP A 27 -6.09 -1.41 -20.18
CA TRP A 27 -4.91 -2.25 -20.12
C TRP A 27 -5.11 -3.40 -19.17
N ILE A 28 -4.52 -4.53 -19.54
CA ILE A 28 -4.26 -5.63 -18.63
C ILE A 28 -2.75 -5.73 -18.39
N ILE A 29 -2.39 -6.18 -17.19
CA ILE A 29 -1.02 -6.52 -16.84
C ILE A 29 -1.03 -8.01 -16.55
N ALA A 30 -0.18 -8.76 -17.24
CA ALA A 30 -0.10 -10.21 -17.17
C ALA A 30 1.27 -10.65 -16.63
N GLY A 31 1.26 -11.53 -15.63
CA GLY A 31 2.44 -12.14 -15.04
C GLY A 31 2.60 -13.58 -15.53
N PHE A 32 3.81 -13.93 -15.97
CA PHE A 32 4.10 -15.16 -16.70
C PHE A 32 4.91 -16.16 -15.89
N GLU A 33 4.84 -17.43 -16.27
CA GLU A 33 5.70 -18.50 -15.73
C GLU A 33 7.19 -18.26 -16.03
N SER A 34 7.51 -17.56 -17.11
CA SER A 34 8.88 -17.17 -17.49
C SER A 34 9.52 -16.14 -16.55
N GLY A 35 8.74 -15.46 -15.70
CA GLY A 35 9.21 -14.34 -14.87
C GLY A 35 9.03 -12.96 -15.51
N GLU A 36 8.52 -12.94 -16.74
CA GLU A 36 8.14 -11.73 -17.46
C GLU A 36 6.80 -11.19 -16.93
N ILE A 37 6.64 -9.88 -17.05
CA ILE A 37 5.38 -9.18 -16.86
C ILE A 37 5.13 -8.37 -18.12
N GLN A 38 3.99 -8.54 -18.76
CA GLN A 38 3.62 -7.81 -19.97
C GLN A 38 2.39 -6.95 -19.74
N ILE A 39 2.31 -5.84 -20.47
CA ILE A 39 1.20 -4.90 -20.45
C ILE A 39 0.59 -4.88 -21.84
N TRP A 40 -0.73 -5.03 -21.91
CA TRP A 40 -1.47 -5.12 -23.16
C TRP A 40 -2.66 -4.18 -23.14
N ASN A 41 -2.95 -3.52 -24.26
CA ASN A 41 -4.21 -2.84 -24.47
C ASN A 41 -5.22 -3.82 -25.05
N TYR A 42 -6.26 -4.17 -24.28
CA TYR A 42 -7.22 -5.18 -24.69
C TYR A 42 -8.27 -4.66 -25.68
N ARG A 43 -8.38 -3.34 -25.89
CA ARG A 43 -9.32 -2.77 -26.87
C ARG A 43 -8.84 -2.85 -28.31
N ASN A 44 -7.53 -2.74 -28.52
CA ASN A 44 -6.90 -2.79 -29.85
C ASN A 44 -5.89 -3.93 -29.98
N SER A 45 -5.86 -4.84 -29.01
CA SER A 45 -4.96 -6.00 -28.96
C SER A 45 -3.46 -5.67 -29.04
N PHE A 46 -3.06 -4.46 -28.65
CA PHE A 46 -1.69 -4.01 -28.80
C PHE A 46 -0.82 -4.35 -27.60
N PHE A 47 0.37 -4.89 -27.85
CA PHE A 47 1.42 -5.07 -26.84
C PHE A 47 2.03 -3.70 -26.49
N ILE A 48 1.96 -3.30 -25.22
CA ILE A 48 2.47 -1.99 -24.78
C ILE A 48 3.93 -2.11 -24.32
N ASN A 49 4.20 -3.04 -23.40
CA ASN A 49 5.52 -3.14 -22.78
C ASN A 49 5.74 -4.52 -22.12
N GLN A 50 7.00 -4.89 -21.92
CA GLN A 50 7.42 -6.07 -21.18
C GLN A 50 8.54 -5.71 -20.19
N VAL A 51 8.45 -6.30 -19.00
CA VAL A 51 9.45 -6.14 -17.96
C VAL A 51 9.84 -7.49 -17.37
N SER A 52 11.13 -7.83 -17.43
CA SER A 52 11.68 -9.06 -16.86
C SER A 52 12.18 -8.81 -15.44
N LYS A 53 11.26 -8.81 -14.48
CA LYS A 53 11.57 -8.50 -13.08
C LYS A 53 11.98 -9.72 -12.25
N HIS A 54 11.46 -10.91 -12.53
CA HIS A 54 11.66 -12.10 -11.67
C HIS A 54 12.48 -13.19 -12.36
N LYS A 55 13.26 -13.93 -11.55
CA LYS A 55 13.91 -15.18 -11.98
C LYS A 55 12.94 -16.33 -11.71
N GLY A 56 12.11 -16.68 -12.70
CA GLY A 56 11.03 -17.65 -12.58
C GLY A 56 9.66 -17.03 -12.34
N ALA A 57 8.64 -17.87 -12.21
CA ALA A 57 7.22 -17.52 -12.28
C ALA A 57 6.80 -16.29 -11.45
N VAL A 58 6.05 -15.39 -12.08
CA VAL A 58 5.33 -14.30 -11.39
C VAL A 58 3.97 -14.83 -10.94
N ARG A 59 3.80 -15.04 -9.64
CA ARG A 59 2.58 -15.64 -9.07
C ARG A 59 1.70 -14.66 -8.33
N GLY A 60 2.23 -13.52 -7.92
CA GLY A 60 1.46 -12.41 -7.38
C GLY A 60 1.67 -11.17 -8.24
N LEU A 61 0.59 -10.45 -8.53
CA LEU A 61 0.62 -9.24 -9.34
C LEU A 61 -0.59 -8.38 -8.99
N ASP A 62 -0.35 -7.11 -8.68
CA ASP A 62 -1.42 -6.13 -8.43
C ASP A 62 -0.98 -4.71 -8.81
N ILE A 63 -1.95 -3.85 -9.09
CA ILE A 63 -1.75 -2.44 -9.43
C ILE A 63 -2.41 -1.53 -8.40
N HIS A 64 -1.65 -0.54 -7.94
CA HIS A 64 -2.15 0.45 -7.04
C HIS A 64 -3.25 1.28 -7.73
N LYS A 65 -4.37 1.54 -7.04
CA LYS A 65 -5.56 2.17 -7.65
C LYS A 65 -5.35 3.61 -8.11
N SER A 66 -4.61 4.40 -7.34
CA SER A 66 -4.38 5.83 -7.64
C SER A 66 -2.99 6.18 -8.16
N ARG A 67 -1.95 5.43 -7.76
CA ARG A 67 -0.56 5.64 -8.15
C ARG A 67 -0.20 4.69 -9.29
N GLU A 68 0.71 5.10 -10.17
CA GLU A 68 1.24 4.24 -11.24
C GLU A 68 2.25 3.21 -10.70
N LEU A 69 1.86 2.48 -9.65
CA LEU A 69 2.70 1.47 -9.01
C LEU A 69 2.13 0.09 -9.25
N VAL A 70 3.02 -0.85 -9.56
CA VAL A 70 2.74 -2.27 -9.66
C VAL A 70 3.55 -2.99 -8.60
N VAL A 71 2.93 -3.97 -7.95
CA VAL A 71 3.60 -4.91 -7.07
C VAL A 71 3.59 -6.29 -7.72
N SER A 72 4.74 -6.96 -7.69
CA SER A 72 4.88 -8.33 -8.20
C SER A 72 5.64 -9.22 -7.23
N GLY A 73 5.18 -10.46 -7.10
CA GLY A 73 5.79 -11.51 -6.27
C GLY A 73 5.96 -12.79 -7.09
N GLY A 74 7.05 -13.54 -6.85
CA GLY A 74 7.34 -14.71 -7.67
C GLY A 74 8.20 -15.77 -7.00
N ASP A 75 8.64 -16.72 -7.82
CA ASP A 75 9.40 -17.90 -7.39
C ASP A 75 10.82 -17.59 -6.93
N ASP A 76 11.34 -16.42 -7.31
CA ASP A 76 12.61 -15.88 -6.81
C ASP A 76 12.55 -15.34 -5.37
N LYS A 77 11.41 -15.55 -4.68
CA LYS A 77 11.15 -15.18 -3.28
C LYS A 77 11.13 -13.67 -3.05
N LYS A 78 11.13 -12.88 -4.13
CA LYS A 78 11.19 -11.43 -4.05
C LYS A 78 9.80 -10.84 -4.26
N ILE A 79 9.58 -9.72 -3.58
CA ILE A 79 8.52 -8.78 -3.90
C ILE A 79 9.17 -7.53 -4.48
N ARG A 80 8.67 -7.07 -5.62
CA ARG A 80 9.12 -5.86 -6.30
C ARG A 80 7.97 -4.88 -6.40
N VAL A 81 8.25 -3.62 -6.08
CA VAL A 81 7.34 -2.49 -6.29
C VAL A 81 7.99 -1.59 -7.31
N TRP A 82 7.27 -1.22 -8.37
CA TRP A 82 7.83 -0.49 -9.50
C TRP A 82 6.78 0.35 -10.21
N ASN A 83 7.21 1.44 -10.83
CA ASN A 83 6.39 2.21 -11.78
C ASN A 83 6.65 1.70 -13.21
N PHE A 84 5.59 1.49 -14.00
CA PHE A 84 5.72 1.05 -15.40
C PHE A 84 5.98 2.19 -16.38
N MET A 85 5.67 3.44 -16.01
CA MET A 85 6.00 4.65 -16.78
C MET A 85 7.43 5.12 -16.53
N GLU A 86 7.94 4.88 -15.32
CA GLU A 86 9.28 5.30 -14.91
C GLU A 86 10.16 4.10 -14.58
N ALA A 87 10.99 3.67 -15.55
CA ALA A 87 11.88 2.51 -15.37
C ALA A 87 12.81 2.59 -14.14
N LYS A 88 13.10 3.81 -13.65
CA LYS A 88 14.02 4.06 -12.53
C LYS A 88 13.40 3.88 -11.14
N SER A 89 12.08 4.01 -10.97
CA SER A 89 11.45 3.90 -9.65
C SER A 89 11.07 2.45 -9.36
N SER A 90 12.05 1.66 -8.88
CA SER A 90 11.79 0.31 -8.38
C SER A 90 12.56 -0.03 -7.11
N PHE A 91 11.90 -0.74 -6.19
CA PHE A 91 12.52 -1.26 -4.98
C PHE A 91 12.00 -2.66 -4.66
N ARG A 92 12.64 -3.31 -3.69
CA ARG A 92 12.31 -4.67 -3.25
C ARG A 92 11.93 -4.69 -1.79
N LEU A 93 10.94 -5.51 -1.46
CA LEU A 93 10.60 -5.87 -0.09
C LEU A 93 11.23 -7.23 0.21
N LYS A 94 12.18 -7.27 1.15
CA LYS A 94 12.98 -8.46 1.48
C LYS A 94 12.44 -9.11 2.76
N GLY A 95 12.25 -10.43 2.74
CA GLY A 95 11.98 -11.19 3.96
C GLY A 95 11.34 -12.56 3.77
N HIS A 96 10.67 -12.82 2.64
CA HIS A 96 10.19 -14.17 2.34
C HIS A 96 11.34 -15.12 2.01
N GLU A 97 11.21 -16.37 2.47
CA GLU A 97 12.23 -17.43 2.34
C GLU A 97 11.87 -18.49 1.31
N SER A 98 10.66 -18.43 0.75
CA SER A 98 10.18 -19.29 -0.32
C SER A 98 9.32 -18.50 -1.33
N ARG A 99 8.75 -19.21 -2.31
CA ARG A 99 7.97 -18.62 -3.41
C ARG A 99 6.86 -17.72 -2.87
N VAL A 100 6.70 -16.54 -3.45
CA VAL A 100 5.62 -15.60 -3.10
C VAL A 100 4.44 -15.86 -4.03
N LYS A 101 3.32 -16.31 -3.46
CA LYS A 101 2.13 -16.76 -4.21
C LYS A 101 1.12 -15.66 -4.47
N THR A 102 1.05 -14.66 -3.58
CA THR A 102 0.15 -13.51 -3.69
C THR A 102 0.87 -12.26 -3.24
N VAL A 103 0.58 -11.14 -3.90
CA VAL A 103 0.85 -9.77 -3.44
C VAL A 103 -0.37 -8.92 -3.79
N GLU A 104 -0.74 -8.00 -2.91
CA GLU A 104 -1.89 -7.10 -3.12
C GLU A 104 -1.63 -5.78 -2.39
N PHE A 105 -1.98 -4.65 -3.02
CA PHE A 105 -2.00 -3.34 -2.37
C PHE A 105 -3.24 -3.22 -1.49
N HIS A 106 -3.06 -2.63 -0.31
CA HIS A 106 -4.20 -2.12 0.45
C HIS A 106 -4.81 -0.90 -0.27
N THR A 107 -6.13 -0.72 -0.17
CA THR A 107 -6.89 0.34 -0.85
C THR A 107 -6.59 1.74 -0.31
N GLN A 108 -6.44 1.87 1.02
CA GLN A 108 -6.28 3.14 1.72
C GLN A 108 -4.88 3.35 2.34
N GLU A 109 -4.39 2.39 3.12
CA GLU A 109 -3.09 2.46 3.79
C GLU A 109 -1.92 2.14 2.84
N PRO A 110 -0.68 2.61 3.12
CA PRO A 110 0.50 2.34 2.30
C PRO A 110 1.03 0.92 2.53
N TRP A 111 0.14 -0.06 2.48
CA TRP A 111 0.42 -1.45 2.81
C TRP A 111 0.36 -2.37 1.61
N ILE A 112 1.15 -3.43 1.68
CA ILE A 112 1.10 -4.57 0.77
C ILE A 112 0.95 -5.82 1.63
N VAL A 113 0.04 -6.72 1.28
CA VAL A 113 0.00 -8.08 1.84
C VAL A 113 0.69 -9.03 0.88
N SER A 114 1.37 -10.04 1.42
CA SER A 114 1.91 -11.13 0.63
C SER A 114 1.76 -12.48 1.32
N ALA A 115 1.50 -13.53 0.53
CA ALA A 115 1.41 -14.91 0.99
C ALA A 115 2.52 -15.75 0.36
N SER A 116 3.11 -16.67 1.11
CA SER A 116 4.26 -17.46 0.62
C SER A 116 4.22 -18.92 1.07
N GLU A 117 4.92 -19.75 0.28
CA GLU A 117 5.24 -21.14 0.63
C GLU A 117 6.12 -21.26 1.89
N ASP A 118 6.70 -20.16 2.38
CA ASP A 118 7.41 -20.12 3.67
C ASP A 118 6.48 -20.16 4.90
N LYS A 119 5.19 -20.43 4.66
CA LYS A 119 4.14 -20.56 5.67
C LYS A 119 3.76 -19.23 6.34
N THR A 120 4.16 -18.10 5.76
CA THR A 120 3.84 -16.78 6.30
C THR A 120 2.97 -15.96 5.36
N VAL A 121 2.11 -15.16 5.98
CA VAL A 121 1.54 -13.96 5.38
C VAL A 121 2.31 -12.79 5.97
N ARG A 122 2.77 -11.85 5.13
CA ARG A 122 3.50 -10.66 5.58
C ARG A 122 2.76 -9.41 5.16
N ILE A 123 2.78 -8.41 6.03
CA ILE A 123 2.29 -7.07 5.72
C ILE A 123 3.49 -6.13 5.71
N TRP A 124 3.58 -5.35 4.65
CA TRP A 124 4.68 -4.44 4.39
C TRP A 124 4.15 -3.02 4.34
N ASN A 125 4.87 -2.07 4.93
CA ASN A 125 4.69 -0.67 4.57
C ASN A 125 5.62 -0.35 3.41
N TRP A 126 5.06 -0.05 2.23
CA TRP A 126 5.86 0.11 1.02
C TRP A 126 6.55 1.47 0.93
N MET A 127 6.08 2.49 1.67
CA MET A 127 6.76 3.78 1.80
C MET A 127 8.04 3.66 2.63
N SER A 128 7.95 3.02 3.80
CA SER A 128 9.11 2.79 4.67
C SER A 128 9.94 1.58 4.26
N ARG A 129 9.44 0.76 3.33
CA ARG A 129 10.06 -0.48 2.81
C ARG A 129 10.32 -1.54 3.89
N LYS A 130 9.53 -1.52 4.97
CA LYS A 130 9.67 -2.42 6.12
C LYS A 130 8.55 -3.46 6.15
N CYS A 131 8.88 -4.67 6.61
CA CYS A 131 7.90 -5.64 7.06
C CYS A 131 7.36 -5.19 8.42
N ILE A 132 6.05 -4.96 8.52
CA ILE A 132 5.42 -4.45 9.74
C ILE A 132 4.59 -5.51 10.47
N CYS A 133 4.23 -6.61 9.80
CA CYS A 133 3.54 -7.74 10.43
C CYS A 133 3.92 -9.06 9.76
N VAL A 134 3.98 -10.13 10.55
CA VAL A 134 4.17 -11.51 10.08
C VAL A 134 3.14 -12.41 10.76
N LEU A 135 2.26 -13.01 9.96
CA LEU A 135 1.22 -13.93 10.39
C LEU A 135 1.63 -15.35 9.94
N ARG A 136 1.48 -16.34 10.81
CA ARG A 136 2.05 -17.69 10.60
C ARG A 136 0.98 -18.76 10.47
N HIS A 137 1.13 -19.59 9.44
CA HIS A 137 0.41 -20.83 9.24
C HIS A 137 1.29 -22.05 9.57
N ARG A 138 0.70 -23.25 9.66
CA ARG A 138 1.45 -24.51 9.85
C ARG A 138 1.95 -25.08 8.51
N GLY A 139 1.39 -24.63 7.40
CA GLY A 139 1.71 -25.05 6.04
C GLY A 139 1.86 -23.87 5.06
N PRO A 140 2.29 -24.15 3.81
CA PRO A 140 2.41 -23.16 2.74
C PRO A 140 1.14 -22.33 2.55
N VAL A 141 1.27 -21.00 2.47
CA VAL A 141 0.12 -20.11 2.25
C VAL A 141 -0.07 -19.90 0.76
N ASN A 142 -1.27 -20.24 0.27
CA ASN A 142 -1.59 -20.21 -1.15
C ASN A 142 -2.19 -18.88 -1.61
N SER A 143 -2.91 -18.20 -0.71
CA SER A 143 -3.48 -16.89 -0.98
C SER A 143 -3.68 -16.10 0.31
N ALA A 144 -3.63 -14.78 0.20
CA ALA A 144 -4.07 -13.85 1.22
C ALA A 144 -4.65 -12.60 0.56
N SER A 145 -5.58 -11.94 1.22
CA SER A 145 -6.20 -10.71 0.71
C SER A 145 -6.60 -9.78 1.85
N PHE A 146 -6.58 -8.47 1.57
CA PHE A 146 -7.13 -7.48 2.48
C PHE A 146 -8.64 -7.44 2.38
N HIS A 147 -9.30 -7.13 3.49
CA HIS A 147 -10.64 -6.55 3.42
C HIS A 147 -10.52 -5.08 3.00
N SER A 148 -11.41 -4.57 2.13
CA SER A 148 -11.28 -3.20 1.59
C SER A 148 -11.50 -2.10 2.63
N GLU A 149 -12.40 -2.32 3.59
CA GLU A 149 -12.78 -1.34 4.62
C GLU A 149 -12.36 -1.70 6.06
N LEU A 150 -12.04 -2.97 6.34
CA LEU A 150 -11.77 -3.44 7.69
C LEU A 150 -10.27 -3.72 7.81
N PHE A 151 -9.72 -3.51 9.00
CA PHE A 151 -8.33 -3.87 9.32
C PHE A 151 -8.21 -5.38 9.55
N VAL A 152 -8.48 -6.13 8.50
CA VAL A 152 -8.51 -7.58 8.49
C VAL A 152 -7.82 -8.12 7.24
N VAL A 153 -7.06 -9.20 7.42
CA VAL A 153 -6.53 -10.03 6.33
C VAL A 153 -7.16 -11.41 6.42
N VAL A 154 -7.54 -11.97 5.27
CA VAL A 154 -7.89 -13.39 5.16
C VAL A 154 -6.76 -14.14 4.46
N SER A 155 -6.47 -15.37 4.88
CA SER A 155 -5.50 -16.23 4.21
C SER A 155 -5.96 -17.68 4.14
N ALA A 156 -5.55 -18.37 3.08
CA ALA A 156 -5.82 -19.78 2.85
C ALA A 156 -4.51 -20.55 2.67
N SER A 157 -4.39 -21.69 3.37
CA SER A 157 -3.15 -22.43 3.48
C SER A 157 -3.32 -23.93 3.19
N SER A 158 -2.25 -24.55 2.73
CA SER A 158 -2.15 -26.01 2.54
C SER A 158 -2.19 -26.80 3.85
N ASP A 159 -2.19 -26.13 5.02
CA ASP A 159 -2.49 -26.76 6.31
C ASP A 159 -4.00 -27.02 6.53
N LYS A 160 -4.82 -26.84 5.49
CA LYS A 160 -6.28 -27.05 5.48
C LYS A 160 -7.03 -26.03 6.34
N THR A 161 -6.44 -24.86 6.58
CA THR A 161 -7.09 -23.76 7.32
C THR A 161 -7.29 -22.51 6.46
N VAL A 162 -8.38 -21.80 6.76
CA VAL A 162 -8.56 -20.39 6.41
C VAL A 162 -8.50 -19.60 7.70
N CYS A 163 -7.64 -18.59 7.74
CA CYS A 163 -7.48 -17.74 8.92
C CYS A 163 -7.92 -16.31 8.60
N LEU A 164 -8.58 -15.68 9.57
CA LEU A 164 -8.97 -14.29 9.56
C LEU A 164 -8.19 -13.56 10.64
N TRP A 165 -7.39 -12.57 10.25
CA TRP A 165 -6.42 -11.89 11.10
C TRP A 165 -6.83 -10.45 11.31
N LYS A 166 -7.03 -10.03 12.56
CA LYS A 166 -7.17 -8.61 12.90
C LYS A 166 -5.80 -7.94 12.89
N ILE A 167 -5.72 -6.77 12.25
CA ILE A 167 -4.47 -6.01 12.04
C ILE A 167 -4.63 -4.52 12.39
N ASP A 168 -5.67 -4.19 13.16
CA ASP A 168 -6.00 -2.87 13.68
C ASP A 168 -4.86 -2.24 14.49
N GLY A 169 -4.09 -3.05 15.22
CA GLY A 169 -2.91 -2.60 15.96
C GLY A 169 -1.80 -1.96 15.11
N LEU A 170 -1.78 -2.19 13.79
CA LEU A 170 -0.75 -1.65 12.90
C LEU A 170 -0.85 -0.12 12.72
N ARG A 171 -2.05 0.47 12.82
CA ARG A 171 -2.20 1.94 12.74
C ARG A 171 -1.68 2.65 13.99
N VAL A 172 -1.85 2.03 15.15
CA VAL A 172 -1.37 2.57 16.42
C VAL A 172 0.17 2.65 16.43
N GLN A 173 0.85 1.65 15.86
CA GLN A 173 2.32 1.65 15.76
C GLN A 173 2.85 2.62 14.69
N GLY A 174 2.10 2.91 13.63
CA GLY A 174 2.49 3.87 12.60
C GLY A 174 2.40 5.33 13.03
N MET A 175 1.45 5.69 13.89
CA MET A 175 1.30 7.07 14.38
C MET A 175 2.38 7.47 15.39
N SER A 176 2.98 6.53 16.11
CA SER A 176 3.88 6.86 17.23
C SER A 176 5.28 7.33 16.81
N THR A 177 5.69 7.16 15.55
CA THR A 177 7.07 7.44 15.12
C THR A 177 7.15 8.57 14.09
N ASP A 178 6.45 8.46 12.96
CA ASP A 178 6.61 9.43 11.86
C ASP A 178 5.80 10.73 12.07
N ALA A 179 4.58 10.63 12.59
CA ALA A 179 3.75 11.80 12.90
C ALA A 179 4.27 12.56 14.13
N ALA A 180 4.72 11.83 15.17
CA ALA A 180 5.37 12.43 16.33
C ALA A 180 6.65 13.17 15.95
N ALA A 181 7.50 12.58 15.09
CA ALA A 181 8.71 13.24 14.60
C ALA A 181 8.41 14.49 13.76
N LEU A 182 7.37 14.46 12.93
CA LEU A 182 6.96 15.62 12.14
C LEU A 182 6.37 16.74 13.01
N VAL A 183 5.58 16.40 14.03
CA VAL A 183 5.03 17.35 14.99
C VAL A 183 6.13 17.95 15.86
N LEU A 184 7.09 17.14 16.34
CA LEU A 184 8.25 17.62 17.09
C LEU A 184 9.10 18.57 16.24
N LYS A 185 9.40 18.20 14.99
CA LYS A 185 10.15 19.05 14.06
C LYS A 185 9.45 20.38 13.81
N LYS A 186 8.11 20.36 13.69
CA LYS A 186 7.31 21.58 13.49
C LYS A 186 7.17 22.43 14.75
N LEU A 187 7.30 21.84 15.94
CA LEU A 187 7.34 22.55 17.22
C LEU A 187 8.72 23.17 17.49
N GLU A 188 9.81 22.54 17.04
CA GLU A 188 11.18 23.08 17.10
C GLU A 188 11.38 24.31 16.21
N GLU A 189 10.62 24.41 15.11
CA GLU A 189 10.65 25.54 14.17
C GLU A 189 9.87 26.78 14.67
N LEU A 190 9.16 26.69 15.81
CA LEU A 190 8.44 27.83 16.39
C LEU A 190 9.36 28.72 17.25
N PRO A 191 9.37 30.06 17.05
CA PRO A 191 10.14 30.95 17.90
C PRO A 191 9.60 30.92 19.34
N GLY A 192 10.46 30.56 20.30
CA GLY A 192 10.13 30.47 21.74
C GLY A 192 10.00 29.05 22.31
N ALA A 193 10.15 28.00 21.49
CA ALA A 193 9.96 26.60 21.91
C ALA A 193 10.96 26.08 22.97
N ALA A 194 12.10 26.74 23.14
CA ALA A 194 13.14 26.32 24.09
C ALA A 194 12.68 26.34 25.58
N GLY A 195 11.69 27.17 25.93
CA GLY A 195 11.22 27.32 27.31
C GLY A 195 10.20 26.27 27.78
N LEU A 196 9.55 25.55 26.87
CA LEU A 196 8.41 24.66 27.18
C LEU A 196 8.77 23.17 27.24
N MET A 197 9.99 22.79 26.85
CA MET A 197 10.45 21.40 26.82
C MET A 197 10.82 20.83 28.20
N LEU A 198 10.91 21.66 29.24
CA LEU A 198 11.48 21.29 30.55
C LEU A 198 10.49 20.70 31.58
N GLN A 199 9.21 20.48 31.22
CA GLN A 199 8.22 19.92 32.17
C GLN A 199 7.31 18.80 31.62
N ALA A 200 7.59 18.23 30.45
CA ALA A 200 6.78 17.11 29.95
C ALA A 200 7.29 15.74 30.47
N PRO A 201 6.41 14.87 31.02
CA PRO A 201 6.79 13.50 31.35
C PRO A 201 7.05 12.71 30.06
N GLN A 202 7.97 11.74 30.10
CA GLN A 202 8.54 11.01 28.96
C GLN A 202 7.56 10.13 28.14
N SER A 203 6.26 10.39 28.17
CA SER A 203 5.26 9.72 27.34
C SER A 203 4.54 10.74 26.45
N THR A 204 4.97 10.78 25.18
CA THR A 204 4.47 11.66 24.10
C THR A 204 2.97 11.55 23.85
N THR A 205 2.31 10.51 24.35
CA THR A 205 0.88 10.25 24.15
C THR A 205 -0.03 11.12 25.03
N ALA A 206 0.43 11.57 26.21
CA ALA A 206 -0.40 12.32 27.16
C ALA A 206 -0.53 13.81 26.77
N ALA A 207 0.56 14.43 26.32
CA ALA A 207 0.58 15.84 25.91
C ALA A 207 -0.31 16.09 24.68
N LEU A 208 -0.29 15.19 23.69
CA LEU A 208 -1.15 15.25 22.50
C LEU A 208 -2.64 15.10 22.83
N ARG A 209 -2.98 14.22 23.79
CA ARG A 209 -4.36 14.07 24.28
C ARG A 209 -4.86 15.31 25.00
N ALA A 210 -4.02 15.93 25.84
CA ALA A 210 -4.36 17.15 26.56
C ALA A 210 -4.53 18.36 25.63
N TYR A 211 -3.70 18.46 24.57
CA TYR A 211 -3.81 19.52 23.57
C TYR A 211 -5.07 19.40 22.70
N MET A 212 -5.43 18.19 22.26
CA MET A 212 -6.63 17.92 21.47
C MET A 212 -7.95 18.03 22.26
N ALA A 213 -7.90 18.07 23.60
CA ALA A 213 -9.06 18.17 24.46
C ALA A 213 -9.46 19.62 24.80
N GLN A 214 -8.72 20.63 24.33
CA GLN A 214 -9.09 22.02 24.54
C GLN A 214 -10.20 22.45 23.58
N PRO A 215 -11.29 23.09 24.07
CA PRO A 215 -12.29 23.66 23.17
C PRO A 215 -11.65 24.75 22.31
N LEU A 216 -11.88 24.67 20.99
CA LEU A 216 -11.42 25.68 20.04
C LEU A 216 -11.94 27.06 20.47
N SER A 217 -11.03 27.99 20.76
CA SER A 217 -11.41 29.38 21.03
C SER A 217 -12.13 29.93 19.80
N PRO A 218 -13.26 30.65 19.94
CA PRO A 218 -13.97 31.22 18.81
C PRO A 218 -13.08 32.20 18.05
N ALA A 219 -13.17 32.17 16.71
CA ALA A 219 -12.37 32.98 15.82
C ALA A 219 -12.55 34.49 16.11
N PRO A 220 -11.49 35.32 15.96
CA PRO A 220 -11.60 36.76 16.17
C PRO A 220 -12.52 37.38 15.11
N VAL A 221 -13.52 38.13 15.58
CA VAL A 221 -14.42 38.91 14.73
C VAL A 221 -13.62 40.10 14.16
N PRO A 222 -13.60 40.33 12.83
CA PRO A 222 -12.87 41.47 12.27
C PRO A 222 -13.51 42.80 12.70
N PRO A 223 -12.71 43.87 12.88
CA PRO A 223 -13.23 45.16 13.31
C PRO A 223 -14.14 45.76 12.24
N ARG A 224 -15.31 46.26 12.66
CA ARG A 224 -16.21 47.06 11.82
C ARG A 224 -15.46 48.32 11.37
N GLY A 225 -15.19 48.43 10.07
CA GLY A 225 -14.66 49.65 9.48
C GLY A 225 -15.64 50.81 9.67
N LEU A 226 -15.13 51.89 10.25
CA LEU A 226 -15.76 53.21 10.27
C LEU A 226 -15.76 53.76 8.84
N PHE A 227 -16.92 53.77 8.17
CA PHE A 227 -17.12 54.68 7.04
C PHE A 227 -17.46 56.06 7.60
N GLY A 228 -16.46 56.94 7.53
CA GLY A 228 -16.61 58.36 7.80
C GLY A 228 -17.36 59.07 6.67
N THR A 229 -18.11 60.08 7.09
CA THR A 229 -18.75 61.13 6.31
C THR A 229 -17.79 61.91 5.42
N MET A 230 -18.21 62.26 4.21
CA MET A 230 -17.88 63.55 3.57
C MET A 230 -19.07 64.00 2.72
N GLY A 231 -19.57 65.20 3.01
CA GLY A 231 -20.52 65.92 2.18
C GLY A 231 -19.82 66.81 1.16
N GLN A 232 -20.49 67.04 0.03
CA GLN A 232 -20.99 68.35 -0.39
C GLN A 232 -22.37 68.14 -1.02
#